data_AF-A0A925UUQ4-F1
#
_entry.id   AF-A0A925UUQ4-F1
#
_cell.length_a   1.000
_cell.length_b   1.000
_cell.length_c   1.000
_cell.angle_alpha   90.00
_cell.angle_beta   90.00
_cell.angle_gamma   90.00
#
_symmetry.space_group_name_H-M   'P 1'
#
loop_
_entity.id
_entity.type
_entity.pdbx_description
1 polymer ?
#
loop_
_entity_poly.entity_id
_entity_poly.type
_entity_poly.pdbx_seq_one_letter_code
_entity_poly.pdbx_strand_id
1 'polypeptide(L)'
;MTGSLLKVLVCDDSMLMRKKLKEVLKSCGFENVLEAGNGQEAINIYKESKPDLVFMDIIMPVKNGIEAVNEIIGFDKDAKVVMASSAGTKEHVREALKAGAFEFVQKPWETEQIDKILHNLK
;
A
#
# COMPACT_ATOMS: atom_id res chain seq x y z
N MET A 1 24.69 -4.62 3.31
CA MET A 1 23.36 -4.99 2.77
C MET A 1 22.54 -5.53 3.93
N THR A 2 22.02 -4.66 4.78
CA THR A 2 21.04 -5.08 5.81
C THR A 2 19.68 -5.00 5.13
N GLY A 3 19.06 -6.13 4.82
CA GLY A 3 17.67 -6.14 4.39
C GLY A 3 16.82 -5.47 5.47
N SER A 4 15.96 -4.54 5.06
CA SER A 4 15.11 -3.83 6.00
C SER A 4 14.17 -4.82 6.71
N LEU A 5 14.05 -4.73 8.04
CA LEU A 5 13.08 -5.52 8.81
C LEU A 5 11.62 -5.12 8.53
N LEU A 6 11.44 -4.00 7.82
CA LEU A 6 10.15 -3.40 7.53
C LEU A 6 9.26 -4.37 6.75
N LYS A 7 8.12 -4.71 7.35
CA LYS A 7 7.10 -5.60 6.78
C LYS A 7 6.14 -4.78 5.93
N VAL A 8 6.13 -5.02 4.63
CA VAL A 8 5.28 -4.31 3.68
C VAL A 8 4.11 -5.19 3.25
N LEU A 9 2.90 -4.67 3.22
CA LEU A 9 1.76 -5.30 2.58
C LEU A 9 1.50 -4.63 1.23
N VAL A 10 1.44 -5.42 0.16
CA VAL A 10 1.07 -4.96 -1.18
C VAL A 10 -0.32 -5.49 -1.54
N CYS A 11 -1.27 -4.60 -1.76
CA CYS A 11 -2.65 -4.93 -2.11
C CYS A 11 -3.03 -4.39 -3.48
N ASP A 12 -3.38 -5.30 -4.38
CA ASP A 12 -3.78 -5.01 -5.76
C ASP A 12 -4.48 -6.25 -6.31
N ASP A 13 -5.56 -6.11 -7.08
CA ASP A 13 -6.26 -7.26 -7.67
C ASP A 13 -5.47 -7.89 -8.82
N SER A 14 -4.55 -7.12 -9.42
CA SER A 14 -3.63 -7.61 -10.44
C SER A 14 -2.39 -8.27 -9.82
N MET A 15 -2.30 -9.60 -9.97
CA MET A 15 -1.09 -10.36 -9.63
C MET A 15 0.17 -9.77 -10.29
N LEU A 16 0.05 -9.25 -11.51
CA LEU A 16 1.16 -8.64 -12.24
C LEU A 16 1.63 -7.35 -11.55
N MET A 17 0.71 -6.50 -11.08
CA MET A 17 1.07 -5.27 -10.38
C MET A 17 1.72 -5.56 -9.03
N ARG A 18 1.20 -6.54 -8.28
CA ARG A 18 1.84 -6.98 -7.02
C ARG A 18 3.26 -7.47 -7.25
N LYS A 19 3.47 -8.30 -8.28
CA LYS A 19 4.81 -8.78 -8.65
C LYS A 19 5.75 -7.62 -9.00
N LYS A 20 5.31 -6.67 -9.82
CA LYS A 20 6.12 -5.49 -10.18
C LYS A 20 6.51 -4.66 -8.97
N LEU A 21 5.55 -4.35 -8.09
CA LEU A 21 5.86 -3.57 -6.89
C LEU A 21 6.80 -4.33 -5.95
N LYS A 22 6.64 -5.64 -5.81
CA LYS A 22 7.59 -6.49 -5.07
C LYS A 22 9.00 -6.46 -5.66
N GLU A 23 9.14 -6.48 -6.98
CA GLU A 23 10.45 -6.35 -7.65
C GLU A 23 11.10 -4.99 -7.36
N VAL A 24 10.32 -3.90 -7.35
CA VAL A 24 10.79 -2.55 -6.98
C VAL A 24 11.16 -2.49 -5.49
N LEU A 25 10.34 -3.03 -4.59
CA LEU A 25 10.66 -3.09 -3.16
C LEU A 25 11.96 -3.87 -2.92
N LYS A 26 12.13 -4.99 -3.63
CA LYS A 26 13.33 -5.81 -3.56
C LYS A 26 14.57 -5.05 -4.05
N SER A 27 14.48 -4.28 -5.14
CA SER A 27 15.61 -3.46 -5.61
C SER A 27 15.98 -2.36 -4.62
N CYS A 28 15.03 -1.90 -3.80
CA CYS A 28 15.26 -0.98 -2.68
C CYS A 28 15.77 -1.67 -1.40
N GLY A 29 15.95 -3.01 -1.41
CA GLY A 29 16.44 -3.78 -0.25
C GLY A 29 15.36 -4.23 0.75
N PHE A 30 14.09 -4.21 0.35
CA PHE A 30 12.95 -4.66 1.15
C PHE A 30 12.42 -5.99 0.62
N GLU A 31 12.52 -7.05 1.43
CA GLU A 31 12.15 -8.41 1.02
C GLU A 31 10.97 -9.00 1.82
N ASN A 32 10.62 -8.41 2.97
CA ASN A 32 9.53 -8.88 3.82
C ASN A 32 8.18 -8.34 3.31
N VAL A 33 7.66 -8.95 2.24
CA VAL A 33 6.43 -8.48 1.57
C VAL A 33 5.29 -9.49 1.66
N LEU A 34 4.18 -9.05 2.25
CA LEU A 34 2.88 -9.71 2.23
C LEU A 34 2.05 -9.25 1.02
N GLU A 35 1.09 -10.05 0.58
CA GLU A 35 0.25 -9.75 -0.57
C GLU A 35 -1.24 -9.93 -0.24
N ALA A 36 -2.08 -9.07 -0.81
CA ALA A 36 -3.54 -9.18 -0.80
C ALA A 36 -4.12 -8.90 -2.19
N GLY A 37 -5.17 -9.62 -2.58
CA GLY A 37 -5.85 -9.46 -3.87
C GLY A 37 -7.04 -8.51 -3.86
N ASN A 38 -7.47 -8.03 -2.69
CA ASN A 38 -8.58 -7.09 -2.53
C ASN A 38 -8.53 -6.39 -1.17
N GLY A 39 -9.36 -5.36 -0.98
CA GLY A 39 -9.36 -4.55 0.25
C GLY A 39 -9.71 -5.35 1.51
N GLN A 40 -10.60 -6.35 1.41
CA GLN A 40 -10.98 -7.17 2.57
C GLN A 40 -9.84 -8.09 3.02
N GLU A 41 -9.14 -8.71 2.08
CA GLU A 41 -7.92 -9.48 2.38
C GLU A 41 -6.86 -8.60 3.03
N ALA A 42 -6.64 -7.39 2.51
CA ALA A 42 -5.66 -6.47 3.07
C ALA A 42 -5.99 -6.06 4.51
N ILE A 43 -7.27 -5.78 4.81
CA ILE A 43 -7.73 -5.52 6.17
C ILE A 43 -7.43 -6.69 7.10
N ASN A 44 -7.75 -7.92 6.68
CA ASN A 44 -7.57 -9.11 7.49
C ASN A 44 -6.08 -9.33 7.79
N ILE A 45 -5.24 -9.26 6.75
CA ILE A 45 -3.79 -9.39 6.88
C ILE A 45 -3.20 -8.26 7.74
N TYR A 46 -3.70 -7.03 7.61
CA TYR A 46 -3.24 -5.92 8.45
C TYR A 46 -3.51 -6.20 9.93
N LYS A 47 -4.73 -6.61 10.27
CA LYS A 47 -5.12 -6.90 11.67
C LYS A 47 -4.32 -8.05 12.27
N GLU A 48 -3.97 -9.06 11.47
CA GLU A 48 -3.21 -10.23 11.91
C GLU A 48 -1.70 -9.95 12.00
N SER A 49 -1.13 -9.37 10.94
CA SER A 49 0.32 -9.27 10.76
C SER A 49 0.90 -7.90 11.10
N LYS A 50 0.08 -6.86 11.25
CA LYS A 50 0.47 -5.46 11.53
C LYS A 50 1.69 -5.02 10.71
N PRO A 51 1.59 -4.96 9.37
CA PRO A 51 2.68 -4.48 8.54
C PRO A 51 2.98 -3.02 8.85
N ASP A 52 4.24 -2.62 8.71
CA ASP A 52 4.71 -1.26 8.95
C ASP A 52 4.27 -0.29 7.83
N LEU A 53 3.99 -0.83 6.64
CA LEU A 53 3.56 -0.07 5.47
C LEU A 53 2.59 -0.91 4.63
N VAL A 54 1.56 -0.26 4.10
CA VAL A 54 0.63 -0.84 3.13
C VAL A 54 0.68 -0.03 1.84
N PHE A 55 0.87 -0.69 0.70
CA PHE A 55 0.53 -0.14 -0.61
C PHE A 55 -0.83 -0.69 -1.03
N MET A 56 -1.77 0.20 -1.38
CA MET A 56 -3.18 -0.15 -1.59
C MET A 56 -3.70 0.40 -2.93
N ASP A 57 -4.14 -0.46 -3.84
CA ASP A 57 -4.91 -0.01 -5.01
C ASP A 57 -6.29 0.50 -4.60
N ILE A 58 -6.84 1.45 -5.36
CA ILE A 58 -8.18 1.99 -5.13
C ILE A 58 -9.24 1.04 -5.68
N ILE A 59 -9.13 0.68 -6.96
CA ILE A 59 -10.19 -0.05 -7.66
C ILE A 59 -9.88 -1.54 -7.54
N MET A 60 -10.66 -2.24 -6.73
CA MET A 60 -10.54 -3.68 -6.51
C MET A 60 -11.94 -4.29 -6.33
N PRO A 61 -12.13 -5.58 -6.63
CA PRO A 61 -13.35 -6.30 -6.29
C PRO A 61 -13.51 -6.46 -4.78
N VAL A 62 -14.70 -6.89 -4.35
CA VAL A 62 -15.07 -7.19 -2.94
C VAL A 62 -15.13 -5.97 -2.03
N LYS A 63 -14.01 -5.25 -1.87
CA LYS A 63 -13.90 -4.01 -1.11
C LYS A 63 -12.81 -3.14 -1.72
N ASN A 64 -13.13 -1.87 -1.95
CA ASN A 64 -12.20 -0.96 -2.61
C ASN A 64 -11.13 -0.44 -1.63
N GLY A 65 -10.07 0.17 -2.17
CA GLY A 65 -8.93 0.63 -1.37
C GLY A 65 -9.26 1.74 -0.38
N ILE A 66 -10.17 2.66 -0.72
CA ILE A 66 -10.55 3.78 0.15
C ILE A 66 -11.35 3.27 1.35
N GLU A 67 -12.26 2.32 1.12
CA GLU A 67 -12.97 1.61 2.19
C GLU A 67 -11.99 0.84 3.08
N ALA A 68 -11.00 0.18 2.48
CA ALA A 68 -9.98 -0.55 3.22
C ALA A 68 -9.10 0.37 4.08
N VAL A 69 -8.69 1.53 3.56
CA VAL A 69 -7.95 2.55 4.31
C VAL A 69 -8.75 3.01 5.52
N ASN A 70 -10.03 3.37 5.33
CA ASN A 70 -10.88 3.85 6.41
C ASN A 70 -10.97 2.80 7.55
N GLU A 71 -11.15 1.52 7.20
CA GLU A 71 -11.23 0.46 8.20
C GLU A 71 -9.88 0.17 8.89
N ILE A 72 -8.78 0.18 8.14
CA ILE A 72 -7.43 0.00 8.70
C ILE A 72 -7.11 1.14 9.66
N ILE A 73 -7.33 2.40 9.25
CA ILE A 73 -7.08 3.59 10.08
C ILE A 73 -8.03 3.64 11.30
N GLY A 74 -9.26 3.18 11.14
CA GLY A 74 -10.21 3.04 12.24
C GLY A 74 -9.78 2.01 13.29
N PHE A 75 -9.09 0.95 12.87
CA PHE A 75 -8.51 -0.07 13.76
C PHE A 75 -7.17 0.39 14.38
N ASP A 76 -6.33 1.05 13.58
CA ASP A 76 -4.99 1.50 13.94
C ASP A 76 -4.73 2.90 13.36
N LYS A 77 -4.81 3.93 14.21
CA LYS A 77 -4.71 5.33 13.79
C LYS A 77 -3.32 5.71 13.27
N ASP A 78 -2.30 4.93 13.58
CA ASP A 78 -0.92 5.20 13.19
C ASP A 78 -0.51 4.43 11.91
N ALA A 79 -1.42 3.62 11.36
CA ALA A 79 -1.20 2.84 10.15
C ALA A 79 -0.70 3.70 8.99
N LYS A 80 0.35 3.22 8.29
CA LYS A 80 0.89 3.88 7.10
C LYS A 80 0.33 3.21 5.85
N VAL A 81 -0.71 3.80 5.27
CA VAL A 81 -1.32 3.30 4.03
C VAL A 81 -1.04 4.27 2.88
N VAL A 82 -0.24 3.83 1.92
CA VAL A 82 0.06 4.54 0.68
C VAL A 82 -0.89 4.04 -0.40
N MET A 83 -1.66 4.96 -0.97
CA MET A 83 -2.46 4.64 -2.13
C MET A 83 -1.57 4.47 -3.35
N ALA A 84 -1.72 3.36 -4.04
CA ALA A 84 -0.95 2.98 -5.19
C ALA A 84 -1.95 2.63 -6.29
N SER A 85 -2.33 3.57 -7.17
CA SER A 85 -3.38 3.31 -8.17
C SER A 85 -3.19 3.98 -9.54
N SER A 86 -3.78 3.40 -10.59
CA SER A 86 -4.00 4.06 -11.90
C SER A 86 -5.14 5.07 -11.85
N ALA A 87 -6.07 4.92 -10.90
CA ALA A 87 -7.28 5.73 -10.79
C ALA A 87 -7.06 7.08 -10.10
N GLY A 88 -5.86 7.67 -10.21
CA GLY A 88 -5.43 8.88 -9.49
C GLY A 88 -6.08 10.20 -9.92
N THR A 89 -7.40 10.26 -10.01
CA THR A 89 -8.11 11.53 -10.19
C THR A 89 -7.98 12.40 -8.94
N LYS A 90 -8.13 13.72 -9.09
CA LYS A 90 -8.10 14.66 -7.94
C LYS A 90 -9.13 14.30 -6.87
N GLU A 91 -10.26 13.74 -7.27
CA GLU A 91 -11.33 13.32 -6.38
C GLU A 91 -10.92 12.11 -5.54
N HIS A 92 -10.43 11.04 -6.17
CA HIS A 92 -9.99 9.85 -5.45
C HIS A 92 -8.83 10.13 -4.50
N VAL A 93 -7.86 10.97 -4.91
CA VAL A 93 -6.76 11.40 -4.01
C VAL A 93 -7.33 12.11 -2.78
N ARG A 94 -8.29 13.01 -2.97
CA ARG A 94 -8.93 13.73 -1.87
C ARG A 94 -9.69 12.80 -0.93
N GLU A 95 -10.41 11.83 -1.47
CA GLU A 95 -11.16 10.84 -0.68
C GLU A 95 -10.22 9.93 0.12
N ALA A 96 -9.15 9.45 -0.49
CA ALA A 96 -8.15 8.64 0.20
C ALA A 96 -7.47 9.40 1.35
N LEU A 97 -7.06 10.65 1.13
CA LEU A 97 -6.46 11.47 2.19
C LEU A 97 -7.47 11.73 3.32
N LYS A 98 -8.75 11.95 3.00
CA LYS A 98 -9.81 12.07 4.00
C LYS A 98 -10.04 10.78 4.80
N ALA A 99 -9.85 9.62 4.18
CA ALA A 99 -9.93 8.32 4.84
C ALA A 99 -8.72 8.03 5.74
N GLY A 100 -7.66 8.85 5.68
CA GLY A 100 -6.45 8.70 6.49
C GLY A 100 -5.27 8.07 5.75
N ALA A 101 -5.30 8.01 4.41
CA ALA A 101 -4.13 7.57 3.65
C ALA A 101 -2.93 8.48 3.95
N PHE A 102 -1.76 7.86 4.10
CA PHE A 102 -0.50 8.51 4.40
C PHE A 102 0.06 9.27 3.20
N GLU A 103 0.07 8.63 2.03
CA GLU A 103 0.56 9.22 0.79
C GLU A 103 -0.13 8.59 -0.43
N PHE A 104 0.11 9.15 -1.62
CA PHE A 104 -0.40 8.64 -2.89
C PHE A 104 0.74 8.55 -3.90
N VAL A 105 0.79 7.44 -4.64
CA VAL A 105 1.66 7.22 -5.79
C VAL A 105 0.82 6.71 -6.97
N GLN A 106 1.09 7.23 -8.17
CA GLN A 106 0.32 6.89 -9.38
C GLN A 106 1.03 5.80 -10.20
N LYS A 107 0.27 4.84 -10.73
CA LYS A 107 0.80 3.87 -11.70
C LYS A 107 1.09 4.56 -13.05
N PRO A 108 2.17 4.20 -13.76
CA PRO A 108 3.26 3.33 -13.33
C PRO A 108 4.22 4.05 -12.37
N TRP A 109 4.70 3.35 -11.33
CA TRP A 109 5.69 3.88 -10.40
C TRP A 109 7.11 3.59 -10.86
N GLU A 110 7.97 4.59 -10.66
CA GLU A 110 9.42 4.49 -10.79
C GLU A 110 10.03 4.07 -9.45
N THR A 111 11.20 3.42 -9.50
CA THR A 111 11.92 2.96 -8.31
C THR A 111 12.21 4.12 -7.36
N GLU A 112 12.60 5.28 -7.87
CA GLU A 112 12.89 6.46 -7.05
C GLU A 112 11.67 6.95 -6.24
N GLN A 113 10.46 6.81 -6.79
CA GLN A 113 9.24 7.22 -6.08
C GLN A 113 8.95 6.33 -4.88
N ILE A 114 9.10 5.00 -5.05
CA ILE A 114 8.92 4.03 -3.98
C ILE A 114 10.03 4.16 -2.94
N ASP A 115 11.28 4.32 -3.37
CA ASP A 115 12.42 4.53 -2.48
C ASP A 115 12.24 5.78 -1.60
N LYS A 116 11.73 6.88 -2.17
CA LYS A 116 11.44 8.10 -1.43
C LYS A 116 10.38 7.88 -0.35
N ILE A 117 9.29 7.19 -0.67
CA ILE A 117 8.23 6.85 0.29
C ILE A 117 8.82 6.04 1.45
N LEU A 118 9.63 5.03 1.15
CA LEU A 118 10.26 4.17 2.16
C LEU A 118 11.19 4.96 3.10
N HIS A 119 11.92 5.95 2.58
CA HIS A 119 12.78 6.82 3.39
C HIS A 119 12.00 7.81 4.27
N ASN A 120 10.77 8.17 3.88
CA ASN A 120 9.91 9.10 4.61
C ASN A 120 9.14 8.46 5.79
N LEU A 121 9.31 7.16 6.05
CA LEU A 121 8.64 6.45 7.16
C LEU A 121 9.28 6.71 8.54
N LYS A 122 10.31 7.56 8.62
CA LYS A 122 11.06 7.88 9.85
C LYS A 122 10.41 8.98 10.67
#